data_AF-A0A1I0PUI5-F1
#
_entry.id   AF-A0A1I0PUI5-F1
#
_cell.length_a   1.000
_cell.length_b   1.000
_cell.length_c   1.000
_cell.angle_alpha   90.00
_cell.angle_beta   90.00
_cell.angle_gamma   90.00
#
_symmetry.space_group_name_H-M   'P 1'
#
loop_
_entity.id
_entity.type
_entity.pdbx_description
1 polymer ?
#
loop_
_entity_poly.entity_id
_entity_poly.type
_entity_poly.pdbx_seq_one_letter_code
_entity_poly.pdbx_strand_id
1 'polypeptide(L)'
;MISGRCNAMDNNTRMILKVMIIIKGVIALVCLILFVLTFAGNYLFLALFHGVWCLIDRSVLRSDNPYRSRSVRTALCVYCILVFITVFIPGMMTFPIKTIFPWQYRFQMIYIMKDGQPPKYFPEQIPVSATDYDLEFLPTVMQGDGHLNVAFRDAGYVAKVRPQIEELTIKTYVMSEYPEFAISMYDDDCPIDIPRDVRKEHPDATIYFLSSNHYGNHPRGTAVIIDSDYIMYINM
;
A
#
# COMPACT_ATOMS: atom_id res chain seq x y z
N MET A 1 -42.71 12.64 -44.28
CA MET A 1 -42.62 12.25 -42.85
C MET A 1 -41.95 10.89 -42.75
N ILE A 2 -40.68 10.83 -42.35
CA ILE A 2 -40.00 9.56 -42.08
C ILE A 2 -40.32 9.21 -40.63
N SER A 3 -41.28 8.30 -40.41
CA SER A 3 -41.50 7.74 -39.07
C SER A 3 -40.31 6.83 -38.73
N GLY A 4 -39.28 7.41 -38.11
CA GLY A 4 -38.17 6.64 -37.58
C GLY A 4 -38.70 5.68 -36.53
N ARG A 5 -38.70 4.37 -36.85
CA ARG A 5 -39.01 3.33 -35.87
C ARG A 5 -38.03 3.48 -34.71
N CYS A 6 -38.56 3.91 -33.57
CA CYS A 6 -37.91 3.82 -32.28
C CYS A 6 -37.67 2.34 -32.00
N ASN A 7 -36.47 1.82 -32.32
CA ASN A 7 -36.13 0.44 -32.05
C ASN A 7 -36.05 0.25 -30.54
N ALA A 8 -37.09 -0.35 -29.97
CA ALA A 8 -37.09 -0.81 -28.58
C ALA A 8 -35.84 -1.66 -28.32
N MET A 9 -35.27 -1.53 -27.12
CA MET A 9 -34.09 -2.29 -26.72
C MET A 9 -34.39 -3.78 -26.83
N ASP A 10 -33.62 -4.50 -27.65
CA ASP A 10 -33.83 -5.92 -27.92
C ASP A 10 -33.61 -6.76 -26.65
N ASN A 11 -34.20 -7.96 -26.66
CA ASN A 11 -34.19 -8.86 -25.50
C ASN A 11 -32.76 -9.28 -25.10
N ASN A 12 -31.83 -9.38 -26.05
CA ASN A 12 -30.44 -9.75 -25.76
C ASN A 12 -29.75 -8.61 -25.02
N THR A 13 -29.92 -7.36 -25.46
CA THR A 13 -29.39 -6.18 -24.76
C THR A 13 -29.95 -6.05 -23.33
N ARG A 14 -31.25 -6.28 -23.14
CA ARG A 14 -31.89 -6.32 -21.80
C ARG A 14 -31.29 -7.41 -20.91
N MET A 15 -31.04 -8.59 -21.46
CA MET A 15 -30.44 -9.72 -20.74
C MET A 15 -29.00 -9.40 -20.33
N ILE A 16 -28.18 -8.87 -21.24
CA ILE A 16 -26.78 -8.49 -20.97
C ILE A 16 -26.72 -7.46 -19.82
N LEU A 17 -27.56 -6.41 -19.86
CA LEU A 17 -27.63 -5.42 -18.79
C LEU A 17 -27.96 -6.03 -17.42
N LYS A 18 -28.94 -6.95 -17.36
CA LYS A 18 -29.29 -7.64 -16.12
C LYS A 18 -28.11 -8.43 -15.55
N VAL A 19 -27.41 -9.19 -16.41
CA VAL A 19 -26.22 -9.96 -16.00
C VAL A 19 -25.13 -9.02 -15.47
N MET A 20 -24.87 -7.91 -16.15
CA MET A 20 -23.86 -6.95 -15.70
C MET A 20 -24.20 -6.29 -14.37
N ILE A 21 -25.46 -5.94 -14.14
CA ILE A 21 -25.93 -5.40 -12.84
C ILE A 21 -25.63 -6.41 -11.72
N ILE A 22 -25.90 -7.70 -11.96
CA ILE A 22 -25.62 -8.75 -10.98
C ILE A 22 -24.12 -8.83 -10.69
N ILE A 23 -23.28 -8.93 -11.73
CA ILE A 23 -21.82 -9.02 -11.58
C ILE A 23 -21.27 -7.80 -10.81
N LYS A 24 -21.66 -6.58 -11.21
CA LYS A 24 -21.27 -5.34 -10.54
C LYS A 24 -21.72 -5.30 -9.08
N GLY A 25 -22.93 -5.77 -8.80
CA GLY A 25 -23.45 -5.86 -7.43
C GLY A 25 -22.65 -6.82 -6.55
N VAL A 26 -22.25 -7.98 -7.10
CA VAL A 26 -21.38 -8.94 -6.40
C VAL A 26 -20.01 -8.33 -6.14
N ILE A 27 -19.40 -7.66 -7.13
CA ILE A 27 -18.11 -6.98 -6.94
C ILE A 27 -18.20 -5.91 -5.85
N ALA A 28 -19.25 -5.07 -5.87
CA ALA A 28 -19.46 -4.04 -4.84
C ALA A 28 -19.55 -4.65 -3.44
N LEU A 29 -20.26 -5.77 -3.30
CA LEU A 29 -20.39 -6.49 -2.02
C LEU A 29 -19.05 -7.06 -1.55
N VAL A 30 -18.28 -7.71 -2.44
CA VAL A 30 -16.95 -8.23 -2.11
C VAL A 30 -16.00 -7.11 -1.69
N CYS A 31 -15.99 -5.98 -2.42
CA CYS A 31 -15.21 -4.81 -2.03
C CYS A 31 -15.64 -4.26 -0.67
N LEU A 32 -16.94 -4.21 -0.36
CA LEU A 32 -17.40 -3.76 0.95
C LEU A 32 -16.94 -4.70 2.08
N ILE A 33 -16.97 -6.02 1.86
CA ILE A 33 -16.44 -7.00 2.82
C ILE A 33 -14.93 -6.79 3.01
N LEU A 34 -14.16 -6.65 1.93
CA LEU A 34 -12.72 -6.39 2.01
C LEU A 34 -12.41 -5.06 2.71
N PHE A 35 -13.22 -4.02 2.49
CA PHE A 35 -13.10 -2.77 3.23
C PHE A 35 -13.32 -2.99 4.74
N VAL A 36 -14.36 -3.72 5.15
CA VAL A 36 -14.61 -4.00 6.57
C VAL A 36 -13.46 -4.78 7.20
N LEU A 37 -12.85 -5.72 6.46
CA LEU A 37 -11.76 -6.55 6.96
C LEU A 37 -10.40 -5.84 7.01
N THR A 38 -10.15 -4.90 6.09
CA THR A 38 -8.80 -4.29 5.92
C THR A 38 -8.76 -2.80 6.24
N PHE A 39 -9.92 -2.15 6.32
CA PHE A 39 -10.07 -0.69 6.41
C PHE A 39 -9.42 0.10 5.27
N ALA A 40 -9.03 -0.56 4.17
CA ALA A 40 -8.38 0.11 3.04
C ALA A 40 -9.40 0.87 2.20
N GLY A 41 -9.28 2.22 2.17
CA GLY A 41 -10.22 3.13 1.49
C GLY A 41 -10.45 2.83 0.01
N ASN A 42 -9.48 2.20 -0.66
CA ASN A 42 -9.55 1.78 -2.06
C ASN A 42 -10.76 0.86 -2.30
N TYR A 43 -11.01 -0.07 -1.38
CA TYR A 43 -12.14 -1.00 -1.48
C TYR A 43 -13.49 -0.30 -1.26
N LEU A 44 -13.55 0.70 -0.36
CA LEU A 44 -14.76 1.50 -0.19
C LEU A 44 -15.07 2.30 -1.45
N PHE A 45 -14.07 2.93 -2.05
CA PHE A 45 -14.23 3.65 -3.32
C PHE A 45 -14.74 2.74 -4.43
N LEU A 46 -14.15 1.56 -4.61
CA LEU A 46 -14.59 0.57 -5.60
C LEU A 46 -16.04 0.11 -5.33
N ALA A 47 -16.39 -0.17 -4.07
CA ALA A 47 -17.74 -0.57 -3.70
C ALA A 47 -18.78 0.50 -4.07
N LEU A 48 -18.51 1.77 -3.75
CA LEU A 48 -19.38 2.89 -4.10
C LEU A 48 -19.47 3.09 -5.62
N PHE A 49 -18.34 3.01 -6.32
CA PHE A 49 -18.29 3.15 -7.78
C PHE A 49 -19.15 2.10 -8.48
N HIS A 50 -18.96 0.82 -8.16
CA HIS A 50 -19.77 -0.27 -8.71
C HIS A 50 -21.24 -0.16 -8.30
N GLY A 51 -21.52 0.27 -7.06
CA GLY A 51 -22.87 0.51 -6.56
C GLY A 51 -23.61 1.59 -7.35
N VAL A 52 -22.99 2.75 -7.56
CA VAL A 52 -23.55 3.84 -8.38
C VAL A 52 -23.81 3.36 -9.80
N TRP A 53 -22.87 2.59 -10.38
CA TRP A 53 -23.03 2.10 -11.74
C TRP A 53 -24.18 1.09 -11.89
N CYS A 54 -24.39 0.23 -10.90
CA CYS A 54 -25.58 -0.64 -10.83
C CYS A 54 -26.89 0.16 -10.86
N LEU A 55 -26.94 1.29 -10.13
CA LEU A 55 -28.12 2.16 -10.10
C LEU A 55 -28.36 2.81 -11.47
N ILE A 56 -27.30 3.26 -12.13
CA ILE A 56 -27.37 3.83 -13.49
C ILE A 56 -27.91 2.77 -14.46
N ASP A 57 -27.31 1.58 -14.51
CA ASP A 57 -27.74 0.50 -15.40
C ASP A 57 -29.19 0.07 -15.13
N ARG A 58 -29.60 0.00 -13.87
CA ARG A 58 -31.00 -0.28 -13.48
C ARG A 58 -31.96 0.81 -13.94
N SER A 59 -31.56 2.07 -13.89
CA SER A 59 -32.36 3.20 -14.38
C SER A 59 -32.55 3.15 -15.90
N VAL A 60 -31.54 2.65 -16.63
CA VAL A 60 -31.62 2.45 -18.08
C VAL A 60 -32.52 1.27 -18.42
N LEU A 61 -32.39 0.14 -17.72
CA LEU A 61 -33.21 -1.04 -17.95
C LEU A 61 -34.73 -0.77 -17.83
N ARG A 62 -35.11 0.20 -16.99
CA ARG A 62 -36.50 0.62 -16.76
C ARG A 62 -37.06 1.59 -17.80
N SER A 63 -36.25 2.08 -18.74
CA SER A 63 -36.62 3.14 -19.66
C SER A 63 -36.85 2.59 -21.07
N ASP A 64 -37.97 2.97 -21.68
CA ASP A 64 -38.32 2.57 -23.06
C ASP A 64 -37.73 3.49 -24.14
N ASN A 65 -36.90 4.48 -23.77
CA ASN A 65 -36.28 5.40 -24.72
C ASN A 65 -35.18 4.70 -25.58
N PRO A 66 -35.35 4.62 -26.93
CA PRO A 66 -34.43 3.92 -27.83
C PRO A 66 -33.07 4.62 -28.01
N TYR A 67 -33.00 5.95 -27.83
CA TYR A 67 -31.73 6.70 -27.89
C TYR A 67 -30.80 6.34 -26.72
N ARG A 68 -31.37 5.74 -25.66
CA ARG A 68 -30.61 5.29 -24.50
C ARG A 68 -29.73 4.06 -24.79
N SER A 69 -30.00 3.30 -25.86
CA SER A 69 -29.20 2.13 -26.24
C SER A 69 -27.78 2.46 -26.74
N ARG A 70 -27.58 3.63 -27.37
CA ARG A 70 -26.23 4.14 -27.69
C ARG A 70 -25.51 4.61 -26.44
N SER A 71 -26.19 5.35 -25.56
CA SER A 71 -25.61 5.77 -24.28
C SER A 71 -25.25 4.59 -23.37
N VAL A 72 -25.97 3.46 -23.44
CA VAL A 72 -25.63 2.22 -22.71
C VAL A 72 -24.31 1.65 -23.20
N ARG A 73 -24.10 1.57 -24.52
CA ARG A 73 -22.85 1.06 -25.08
C ARG A 73 -21.67 1.97 -24.73
N THR A 74 -21.87 3.28 -24.81
CA THR A 74 -20.87 4.26 -24.36
C THR A 74 -20.60 4.13 -22.86
N ALA A 75 -21.63 4.01 -22.03
CA ALA A 75 -21.48 3.80 -20.59
C ALA A 75 -20.76 2.48 -20.27
N LEU A 76 -20.97 1.42 -21.06
CA LEU A 76 -20.24 0.16 -20.93
C LEU A 76 -18.75 0.33 -21.24
N CYS A 77 -18.42 0.98 -22.36
CA CYS A 77 -17.04 1.24 -22.73
C CYS A 77 -16.33 2.12 -21.70
N VAL A 78 -17.00 3.19 -21.23
CA VAL A 78 -16.49 4.05 -20.17
C VAL A 78 -16.32 3.27 -18.87
N TYR A 79 -17.27 2.41 -18.50
CA TYR A 79 -17.15 1.54 -17.33
C TYR A 79 -15.96 0.57 -17.45
N CYS A 80 -15.77 -0.10 -18.58
CA CYS A 80 -14.64 -1.01 -18.78
C CYS A 80 -13.30 -0.27 -18.68
N ILE A 81 -13.21 0.93 -19.25
CA ILE A 81 -12.01 1.79 -19.16
C ILE A 81 -11.81 2.25 -17.72
N LEU A 82 -12.86 2.71 -17.03
CA LEU A 82 -12.76 3.17 -15.65
C LEU A 82 -12.42 2.03 -14.70
N VAL A 83 -12.99 0.83 -14.85
CA VAL A 83 -12.61 -0.35 -14.05
C VAL A 83 -11.16 -0.74 -14.30
N PHE A 84 -10.72 -0.72 -15.56
CA PHE A 84 -9.31 -0.93 -15.88
C PHE A 84 -8.43 0.12 -15.19
N ILE A 85 -8.81 1.40 -15.23
CA ILE A 85 -8.09 2.47 -14.54
C ILE A 85 -8.13 2.27 -13.02
N THR A 86 -9.28 1.99 -12.41
CA THR A 86 -9.45 1.98 -10.94
C THR A 86 -9.04 0.68 -10.27
N VAL A 87 -8.97 -0.43 -11.00
CA VAL A 87 -8.49 -1.72 -10.47
C VAL A 87 -7.04 -1.93 -10.86
N PHE A 88 -6.67 -1.63 -12.11
CA PHE A 88 -5.34 -1.91 -12.62
C PHE A 88 -4.33 -0.84 -12.19
N ILE A 89 -4.69 0.46 -12.18
CA ILE A 89 -3.72 1.50 -11.78
C ILE A 89 -3.43 1.43 -10.27
N PRO A 90 -4.41 1.38 -9.35
CA PRO A 90 -4.12 1.17 -7.92
C PRO A 90 -3.57 -0.24 -7.62
N GLY A 91 -3.91 -1.24 -8.41
CA GLY A 91 -3.32 -2.59 -8.28
C GLY A 91 -1.84 -2.64 -8.67
N MET A 92 -1.41 -1.76 -9.60
CA MET A 92 0.00 -1.61 -9.97
C MET A 92 0.72 -0.52 -9.17
N MET A 93 -0.01 0.47 -8.66
CA MET A 93 0.48 1.44 -7.69
C MET A 93 0.29 0.84 -6.30
N THR A 94 1.20 -0.04 -5.91
CA THR A 94 1.33 -0.40 -4.50
C THR A 94 1.59 0.89 -3.74
N PHE A 95 0.63 1.32 -2.93
CA PHE A 95 0.84 2.40 -1.98
C PHE A 95 1.38 1.78 -0.69
N PRO A 96 2.31 2.45 0.01
CA PRO A 96 2.72 2.01 1.32
C PRO A 96 1.49 1.96 2.23
N ILE A 97 1.25 0.80 2.84
CA ILE A 97 0.29 0.65 3.93
C ILE A 97 0.94 1.31 5.15
N LYS A 98 0.35 2.43 5.60
CA LYS A 98 0.73 3.09 6.84
C LYS A 98 -0.24 2.72 7.95
N THR A 99 0.27 2.34 9.12
CA THR A 99 -0.54 2.13 10.32
C THR A 99 0.11 2.78 11.53
N ILE A 100 -0.71 3.50 12.29
CA ILE A 100 -0.35 4.12 13.57
C ILE A 100 -0.65 3.22 14.76
N PHE A 101 -1.26 2.05 14.51
CA PHE A 101 -1.54 1.07 15.55
C PHE A 101 -0.41 0.05 15.63
N PRO A 102 0.23 -0.12 16.80
CA PRO A 102 1.28 -1.11 16.98
C PRO A 102 0.75 -2.52 16.71
N TRP A 103 1.50 -3.33 15.97
CA TRP A 103 1.16 -4.74 15.87
C TRP A 103 1.27 -5.38 17.25
N GLN A 104 0.29 -6.22 17.57
CA GLN A 104 0.21 -6.89 18.86
C GLN A 104 0.72 -8.33 18.77
N TYR A 105 0.77 -8.91 17.57
CA TYR A 105 1.06 -10.33 17.39
C TYR A 105 2.05 -10.59 16.27
N ARG A 106 2.97 -11.53 16.53
CA ARG A 106 4.02 -11.96 15.58
C ARG A 106 3.45 -12.44 14.24
N PHE A 107 2.25 -13.02 14.21
CA PHE A 107 1.64 -13.46 12.95
C PHE A 107 1.32 -12.30 11.99
N GLN A 108 1.14 -11.07 12.50
CA GLN A 108 0.87 -9.90 11.66
C GLN A 108 2.09 -9.59 10.76
N MET A 109 3.30 -9.86 11.25
CA MET A 109 4.55 -9.73 10.49
C MET A 109 4.73 -10.82 9.42
N ILE A 110 4.12 -11.99 9.59
CA ILE A 110 4.21 -13.11 8.62
C ILE A 110 3.58 -12.71 7.28
N TYR A 111 2.52 -11.89 7.30
CA TYR A 111 1.85 -11.41 6.08
C TYR A 111 2.57 -10.24 5.40
N ILE A 112 3.52 -9.63 6.10
CA ILE A 112 4.32 -8.50 5.65
C ILE A 112 5.64 -8.99 5.02
N MET A 113 6.21 -10.06 5.57
CA MET A 113 7.53 -10.58 5.17
C MET A 113 7.42 -11.75 4.18
N LYS A 114 8.13 -11.66 3.05
CA LYS A 114 8.16 -12.69 1.97
C LYS A 114 8.46 -14.11 2.46
N ASP A 115 9.38 -14.25 3.42
CA ASP A 115 9.81 -15.55 3.95
C ASP A 115 9.11 -15.93 5.28
N GLY A 116 8.09 -15.15 5.67
CA GLY A 116 7.30 -15.42 6.88
C GLY A 116 8.06 -15.28 8.20
N GLN A 117 9.29 -14.75 8.19
CA GLN A 117 10.08 -14.48 9.39
C GLN A 117 10.52 -13.01 9.39
N PRO A 118 10.23 -12.22 10.46
CA PRO A 118 10.82 -10.89 10.61
C PRO A 118 12.35 -11.00 10.67
N PRO A 119 13.11 -9.98 10.24
CA PRO A 119 14.56 -10.02 10.37
C PRO A 119 14.96 -10.12 11.84
N LYS A 120 16.09 -10.76 12.14
CA LYS A 120 16.51 -11.04 13.53
C LYS A 120 16.63 -9.81 14.43
N TYR A 121 16.82 -8.63 13.84
CA TYR A 121 16.97 -7.36 14.53
C TYR A 121 15.65 -6.61 14.73
N PHE A 122 14.56 -7.00 14.07
CA PHE A 122 13.25 -6.39 14.31
C PHE A 122 12.66 -6.81 15.65
N PRO A 123 11.89 -5.93 16.32
CA PRO A 123 11.15 -6.30 17.51
C PRO A 123 10.18 -7.45 17.20
N GLU A 124 10.15 -8.48 18.06
CA GLU A 124 9.11 -9.50 17.97
C GLU A 124 7.72 -8.92 18.33
N GLN A 125 7.71 -7.96 19.26
CA GLN A 125 6.54 -7.22 19.72
C GLN A 125 6.95 -5.78 19.99
N ILE A 126 6.05 -4.85 19.68
CA ILE A 126 6.24 -3.45 20.05
C ILE A 126 6.07 -3.31 21.57
N PRO A 127 6.96 -2.57 22.27
CA PRO A 127 6.82 -2.33 23.70
C PRO A 127 5.45 -1.73 24.05
N VAL A 128 4.86 -2.17 25.15
CA VAL A 128 3.55 -1.62 25.61
C VAL A 128 3.65 -0.13 25.94
N SER A 129 4.84 0.34 26.33
CA SER A 129 5.17 1.74 26.60
C SER A 129 5.48 2.57 25.35
N ALA A 130 5.50 1.96 24.16
CA ALA A 130 5.84 2.67 22.94
C ALA A 130 4.80 3.75 22.61
N THR A 131 5.30 4.89 22.17
CA THR A 131 4.50 6.03 21.69
C THR A 131 4.93 6.41 20.27
N ASP A 132 4.13 7.24 19.59
CA ASP A 132 4.40 7.72 18.23
C ASP A 132 4.81 6.61 17.26
N TYR A 133 4.03 5.52 17.29
CA TYR A 133 4.25 4.37 16.44
C TYR A 133 3.88 4.67 14.98
N ASP A 134 4.79 4.33 14.07
CA ASP A 134 4.55 4.35 12.63
C ASP A 134 5.08 3.06 12.01
N LEU A 135 4.22 2.35 11.29
CA LEU A 135 4.60 1.23 10.44
C LEU A 135 4.24 1.60 9.01
N GLU A 136 5.25 1.61 8.16
CA GLU A 136 5.12 1.77 6.72
C GLU A 136 5.59 0.50 6.03
N PHE A 137 4.69 -0.12 5.28
CA PHE A 137 4.94 -1.37 4.58
C PHE A 137 4.51 -1.29 3.12
N LEU A 138 5.38 -1.70 2.22
CA LEU A 138 5.05 -1.85 0.81
C LEU A 138 5.33 -3.28 0.35
N PRO A 139 4.30 -4.06 0.01
CA PRO A 139 4.49 -5.39 -0.55
C PRO A 139 5.13 -5.32 -1.93
N THR A 140 6.02 -6.27 -2.22
CA THR A 140 6.57 -6.48 -3.56
C THR A 140 5.52 -7.08 -4.49
N VAL A 141 5.27 -6.44 -5.63
CA VAL A 141 4.35 -6.96 -6.67
C VAL A 141 5.09 -7.44 -7.93
N MET A 142 6.33 -7.01 -8.17
CA MET A 142 7.06 -7.35 -9.39
C MET A 142 8.49 -7.86 -9.13
N GLN A 143 9.41 -7.01 -8.66
CA GLN A 143 10.84 -7.34 -8.51
C GLN A 143 11.46 -6.58 -7.31
N GLY A 144 11.32 -7.11 -6.11
CA GLY A 144 11.86 -6.54 -4.87
C GLY A 144 11.48 -7.41 -3.67
N ASP A 145 12.01 -7.13 -2.48
CA ASP A 145 11.54 -7.78 -1.24
C ASP A 145 10.48 -6.94 -0.49
N GLY A 146 10.10 -5.80 -1.09
CA GLY A 146 9.22 -4.81 -0.48
C GLY A 146 10.03 -3.79 0.32
N HIS A 147 9.33 -2.89 1.02
CA HIS A 147 9.98 -2.12 2.08
C HIS A 147 9.17 -2.26 3.36
N LEU A 148 9.89 -2.24 4.48
CA LEU A 148 9.30 -2.29 5.82
C LEU A 148 10.04 -1.33 6.73
N ASN A 149 9.34 -0.30 7.16
CA ASN A 149 9.81 0.69 8.10
C ASN A 149 8.96 0.65 9.36
N VAL A 150 9.61 0.63 10.52
CA VAL A 150 8.92 0.62 11.82
C VAL A 150 9.60 1.62 12.72
N ALA A 151 8.88 2.64 13.12
CA ALA A 151 9.33 3.68 14.04
C ALA A 151 8.47 3.72 15.29
N PHE A 152 9.07 4.04 16.43
CA PHE A 152 8.38 4.36 17.67
C PHE A 152 9.34 5.01 18.68
N ARG A 153 8.76 5.59 19.73
CA ARG A 153 9.49 6.15 20.87
C ARG A 153 9.34 5.28 22.12
N ASP A 154 10.48 4.85 22.68
CA ASP A 154 10.61 4.20 23.98
C ASP A 154 12.08 4.19 24.43
N ALA A 155 12.45 5.09 25.36
CA ALA A 155 13.82 5.20 25.88
C ALA A 155 14.32 3.92 26.60
N GLY A 156 13.42 3.20 27.28
CA GLY A 156 13.78 1.95 27.97
C GLY A 156 14.09 0.83 26.98
N TYR A 157 13.32 0.76 25.90
CA TYR A 157 13.56 -0.17 24.80
C TYR A 157 14.84 0.17 24.03
N VAL A 158 15.05 1.45 23.71
CA VAL A 158 16.27 1.93 23.06
C VAL A 158 17.52 1.54 23.85
N ALA A 159 17.53 1.83 25.16
CA ALA A 159 18.67 1.49 26.02
C ALA A 159 18.93 -0.02 26.08
N LYS A 160 17.86 -0.83 26.02
CA LYS A 160 17.95 -2.29 26.02
C LYS A 160 18.49 -2.85 24.71
N VAL A 161 18.07 -2.32 23.56
CA VAL A 161 18.37 -2.91 22.24
C VAL A 161 19.64 -2.36 21.59
N ARG A 162 20.03 -1.12 21.94
CA ARG A 162 21.21 -0.45 21.35
C ARG A 162 22.48 -1.31 21.38
N PRO A 163 22.87 -1.98 22.49
CA PRO A 163 24.10 -2.80 22.50
C PRO A 163 24.06 -3.95 21.50
N GLN A 164 22.89 -4.57 21.31
CA GLN A 164 22.71 -5.65 20.33
C GLN A 164 22.79 -5.12 18.90
N ILE A 165 22.20 -3.95 18.63
CA ILE A 165 22.29 -3.31 17.31
C ILE A 165 23.74 -2.93 17.01
N GLU A 166 24.46 -2.34 17.97
CA GLU A 166 25.88 -2.01 17.86
C GLU A 166 26.74 -3.23 17.51
N GLU A 167 26.49 -4.38 18.14
CA GLU A 167 27.19 -5.63 17.84
C GLU A 167 26.95 -6.13 16.40
N LEU A 168 25.74 -5.95 15.87
CA LEU A 168 25.35 -6.38 14.52
C LEU A 168 25.74 -5.38 13.43
N THR A 169 26.19 -4.18 13.80
CA THR A 169 26.39 -3.08 12.88
C THR A 169 27.65 -3.25 12.06
N ILE A 170 27.53 -3.11 10.73
CA ILE A 170 28.68 -3.08 9.81
C ILE A 170 29.23 -1.67 9.63
N LYS A 171 28.40 -0.63 9.81
CA LYS A 171 28.78 0.77 9.60
C LYS A 171 27.85 1.72 10.35
N THR A 172 28.40 2.81 10.88
CA THR A 172 27.64 3.85 11.57
C THR A 172 27.81 5.22 10.93
N TYR A 173 26.77 6.04 11.01
CA TYR A 173 26.80 7.45 10.64
C TYR A 173 26.01 8.28 11.63
N VAL A 174 26.40 9.54 11.81
CA VAL A 174 25.53 10.55 12.42
C VAL A 174 24.56 11.06 11.35
N MET A 175 23.28 11.22 11.70
CA MET A 175 22.22 11.61 10.76
C MET A 175 22.56 12.89 9.98
N SER A 176 23.11 13.90 10.65
CA SER A 176 23.53 15.17 10.05
C SER A 176 24.70 15.05 9.05
N GLU A 177 25.50 14.00 9.16
CA GLU A 177 26.62 13.71 8.25
C GLU A 177 26.19 12.80 7.09
N TYR A 178 25.06 12.11 7.21
CA TYR A 178 24.56 11.21 6.19
C TYR A 178 23.87 11.98 5.04
N PRO A 179 24.33 11.84 3.79
CA PRO A 179 23.84 12.65 2.68
C PRO A 179 22.32 12.52 2.47
N GLU A 180 21.65 13.64 2.19
CA GLU A 180 20.19 13.70 1.98
C GLU A 180 19.77 12.92 0.72
N PHE A 181 20.62 12.96 -0.31
CA PHE A 181 20.43 12.23 -1.56
C PHE A 181 21.62 11.30 -1.76
N ALA A 182 21.56 10.11 -1.17
CA ALA A 182 22.55 9.09 -1.45
C ALA A 182 22.28 8.50 -2.85
N ILE A 183 22.63 9.24 -3.91
CA ILE A 183 22.59 8.73 -5.28
C ILE A 183 23.83 7.85 -5.47
N SER A 184 23.79 6.59 -5.03
CA SER A 184 24.82 5.55 -5.27
C SER A 184 26.29 6.02 -5.20
N MET A 185 26.60 7.02 -4.38
CA MET A 185 27.87 7.77 -4.46
C MET A 185 29.01 7.10 -3.69
N TYR A 186 28.71 6.04 -2.95
CA TYR A 186 29.70 5.21 -2.28
C TYR A 186 29.69 3.85 -2.94
N ASP A 187 30.85 3.44 -3.46
CA ASP A 187 31.08 2.16 -4.14
C ASP A 187 30.69 0.93 -3.26
N ASP A 188 30.46 1.12 -1.96
CA ASP A 188 30.18 0.07 -0.97
C ASP A 188 28.89 0.26 -0.15
N ASP A 189 28.08 1.31 -0.33
CA ASP A 189 26.84 1.51 0.45
C ASP A 189 25.56 1.51 -0.39
N CYS A 190 24.62 0.60 -0.10
CA CYS A 190 23.29 0.69 -0.65
C CYS A 190 22.61 1.90 0.01
N PRO A 191 22.27 2.96 -0.74
CA PRO A 191 21.65 4.13 -0.15
C PRO A 191 20.31 3.75 0.47
N ILE A 192 20.08 4.17 1.70
CA ILE A 192 18.80 3.99 2.38
C ILE A 192 18.10 5.34 2.38
N ASP A 193 16.88 5.37 1.84
CA ASP A 193 16.05 6.58 1.89
C ASP A 193 15.49 6.75 3.31
N ILE A 194 15.93 7.81 3.98
CA ILE A 194 15.47 8.14 5.34
C ILE A 194 14.44 9.26 5.20
N PRO A 195 13.22 9.10 5.75
CA PRO A 195 12.19 10.12 5.67
C PRO A 195 12.67 11.50 6.13
N ARG A 196 12.30 12.55 5.39
CA ARG A 196 12.76 13.93 5.64
C ARG A 196 12.36 14.47 7.01
N ASP A 197 11.18 14.09 7.47
CA ASP A 197 10.66 14.36 8.81
C ASP A 197 11.55 13.74 9.89
N VAL A 198 11.93 12.47 9.75
CA VAL A 198 12.86 11.80 10.68
C VAL A 198 14.21 12.50 10.71
N ARG A 199 14.77 12.85 9.54
CA ARG A 199 16.05 13.61 9.46
C ARG A 199 15.98 14.95 10.18
N LYS A 200 14.85 15.65 10.06
CA LYS A 200 14.64 16.98 10.64
C LYS A 200 14.42 16.92 12.14
N GLU A 201 13.69 15.92 12.61
CA GLU A 201 13.34 15.74 14.02
C GLU A 201 14.50 15.15 14.83
N HIS A 202 15.33 14.33 14.19
CA HIS A 202 16.42 13.58 14.82
C HIS A 202 17.79 13.83 14.14
N PRO A 203 18.28 15.08 14.08
CA PRO A 203 19.53 15.42 13.37
C PRO A 203 20.79 14.79 13.99
N ASP A 204 20.72 14.42 15.27
CA ASP A 204 21.82 13.82 16.03
C ASP A 204 21.68 12.30 16.19
N ALA A 205 20.64 11.69 15.60
CA ALA A 205 20.47 10.25 15.65
C ALA A 205 21.64 9.51 15.00
N THR A 206 21.94 8.34 15.51
CA THR A 206 22.93 7.43 14.93
C THR A 206 22.24 6.45 13.99
N ILE A 207 22.73 6.34 12.77
CA ILE A 207 22.29 5.37 11.77
C ILE A 207 23.22 4.17 11.84
N TYR A 208 22.68 3.00 12.16
CA TYR A 208 23.38 1.72 12.26
C TYR A 208 23.03 0.86 11.05
N PHE A 209 23.94 0.72 10.09
CA PHE A 209 23.75 -0.17 8.94
C PHE A 209 24.02 -1.62 9.35
N LEU A 210 23.06 -2.50 9.07
CA LEU A 210 23.14 -3.93 9.41
C LEU A 210 23.46 -4.81 8.21
N SER A 211 23.07 -4.39 7.01
CA SER A 211 23.42 -5.08 5.77
C SER A 211 23.39 -4.12 4.59
N SER A 212 24.29 -4.35 3.64
CA SER A 212 24.37 -3.66 2.36
C SER A 212 24.57 -4.73 1.28
N ASN A 213 23.64 -4.86 0.34
CA ASN A 213 23.77 -5.78 -0.78
C ASN A 213 23.62 -5.03 -2.11
N HIS A 214 24.73 -4.99 -2.85
CA HIS A 214 24.85 -4.33 -4.16
C HIS A 214 24.62 -5.27 -5.33
N TYR A 215 24.66 -6.58 -5.08
CA TYR A 215 24.68 -7.59 -6.12
C TYR A 215 23.23 -7.89 -6.54
N GLY A 216 22.64 -6.98 -7.31
CA GLY A 216 21.32 -7.14 -7.91
C GLY A 216 20.85 -5.88 -8.63
N ASN A 217 19.82 -6.01 -9.47
CA ASN A 217 19.17 -4.87 -10.13
C ASN A 217 18.39 -3.96 -9.14
N HIS A 218 18.29 -4.39 -7.88
CA HIS A 218 17.67 -3.68 -6.77
C HIS A 218 18.60 -3.81 -5.56
N PRO A 219 19.49 -2.82 -5.34
CA PRO A 219 20.31 -2.75 -4.14
C PRO A 219 19.44 -2.84 -2.89
N ARG A 220 19.95 -3.51 -1.85
CA ARG A 220 19.23 -3.76 -0.60
C ARG A 220 19.99 -3.21 0.58
N GLY A 221 19.26 -2.61 1.50
CA GLY A 221 19.81 -1.92 2.65
C GLY A 221 18.97 -2.19 3.87
N THR A 222 19.62 -2.54 4.96
CA THR A 222 18.99 -2.51 6.28
C THR A 222 19.74 -1.55 7.15
N ALA A 223 19.00 -0.68 7.83
CA ALA A 223 19.52 0.14 8.91
C ALA A 223 18.56 0.23 10.09
N VAL A 224 19.11 0.59 11.23
CA VAL A 224 18.37 1.01 12.41
C VAL A 224 18.83 2.42 12.77
N ILE A 225 17.91 3.35 12.89
CA ILE A 225 18.18 4.71 13.35
C ILE A 225 17.82 4.76 14.82
N ILE A 226 18.74 5.20 15.67
CA ILE A 226 18.52 5.29 17.10
C ILE A 226 18.89 6.69 17.59
N ASP A 227 17.95 7.33 18.28
CA ASP A 227 18.16 8.54 19.09
C ASP A 227 17.96 8.22 20.58
N SER A 228 17.90 9.21 21.46
CA SER A 228 17.73 9.05 22.91
C SER A 228 16.51 8.19 23.30
N ASP A 229 15.35 8.49 22.72
CA ASP A 229 14.07 7.78 22.95
C ASP A 229 13.48 7.17 21.67
N TYR A 230 13.97 7.54 20.50
CA TYR A 230 13.43 7.13 19.21
C TYR A 230 14.22 5.97 18.59
N ILE A 231 13.48 5.04 17.96
CA ILE A 231 14.07 3.98 17.14
C ILE A 231 13.27 3.79 15.86
N MET A 232 13.97 3.65 14.74
CA MET A 232 13.39 3.30 13.46
C MET A 232 14.15 2.14 12.82
N TYR A 233 13.45 1.06 12.52
CA TYR A 233 13.94 -0.06 11.74
C TYR A 233 13.60 0.18 10.27
N ILE A 234 14.59 0.06 9.38
CA ILE A 234 14.44 0.19 7.94
C ILE A 234 14.92 -1.09 7.26
N ASN A 235 14.08 -1.63 6.39
CA ASN A 235 14.41 -2.77 5.54
C ASN A 235 13.94 -2.48 4.10
N MET A 236 14.88 -2.41 3.17
CA MET A 236 14.69 -2.16 1.73
C MET A 236 15.34 -3.24 0.87
#